data_AF-A0A518G4U8-F1
#
_entry.id   AF-A0A518G4U8-F1
#
_cell.length_a   1.000
_cell.length_b   1.000
_cell.length_c   1.000
_cell.angle_alpha   90.00
_cell.angle_beta   90.00
_cell.angle_gamma   90.00
#
_symmetry.space_group_name_H-M   'P 1'
#
loop_
_entity.id
_entity.type
_entity.pdbx_description
1 polymer ?
#
loop_
_entity_poly.entity_id
_entity_poly.type
_entity_poly.pdbx_seq_one_letter_code
_entity_poly.pdbx_strand_id
1 'polypeptide(L)'
;MVKRSADTAANLSTILWAALGFLAKKRTDKSLLPVETPTKIDVTIEGKIGRKQICERVIGYLNLGTDGQRSATSAADPVRVTALLLAQVPTEKRAEVIAGIIAVKESTSQLPSVHETYIEQADQFLKRLRSSTMATVKGSVTFALNKPKPKPAAKASK
;
A
#
# COMPACT_ATOMS: atom_id res chain seq x y z
N MET A 1 -35.49 23.08 -13.53
CA MET A 1 -35.01 21.68 -13.67
C MET A 1 -33.74 21.70 -14.50
N VAL A 2 -32.56 21.62 -13.87
CA VAL A 2 -31.27 21.72 -14.61
C VAL A 2 -31.02 20.36 -15.27
N LYS A 3 -31.03 20.30 -16.62
CA LYS A 3 -30.64 19.11 -17.37
C LYS A 3 -29.16 18.83 -17.09
N ARG A 4 -28.87 17.81 -16.28
CA ARG A 4 -27.51 17.31 -16.08
C ARG A 4 -27.08 16.59 -17.36
N SER A 5 -25.87 16.84 -17.85
CA SER A 5 -25.32 16.09 -18.98
C SER A 5 -25.21 14.60 -18.64
N ALA A 6 -25.20 13.73 -19.65
CA ALA A 6 -25.07 12.28 -19.46
C ALA A 6 -23.82 11.93 -18.61
N ASP A 7 -22.71 12.63 -18.83
CA ASP A 7 -21.47 12.46 -18.06
C ASP A 7 -21.64 12.86 -16.59
N THR A 8 -22.40 13.93 -16.32
CA THR A 8 -22.67 14.36 -14.95
C THR A 8 -23.55 13.36 -14.21
N ALA A 9 -24.52 12.76 -14.91
CA ALA A 9 -25.38 11.72 -14.34
C ALA A 9 -24.60 10.41 -14.08
N ALA A 10 -23.72 10.02 -15.01
CA ALA A 10 -22.84 8.87 -14.87
C ALA A 10 -21.91 9.02 -13.65
N ASN A 11 -21.24 10.16 -13.52
CA ASN A 11 -20.35 10.45 -12.39
C ASN A 11 -21.07 10.37 -11.04
N LEU A 12 -22.28 10.92 -10.94
CA LEU A 12 -23.09 10.86 -9.70
C LEU A 12 -23.51 9.44 -9.34
N SER A 13 -23.90 8.64 -10.32
CA SER A 13 -24.27 7.24 -10.10
C SER A 13 -23.08 6.43 -9.57
N THR A 14 -21.89 6.63 -10.13
CA THR A 14 -20.67 5.94 -9.71
C THR A 14 -20.22 6.34 -8.30
N ILE A 15 -20.38 7.61 -7.92
CA ILE A 15 -20.11 8.10 -6.56
C ILE A 15 -21.03 7.42 -5.54
N LEU A 16 -22.33 7.26 -5.87
CA LEU A 16 -23.29 6.59 -5.00
C LEU A 16 -22.95 5.10 -4.85
N TRP A 17 -22.63 4.42 -5.96
CA TRP A 17 -22.18 3.03 -5.92
C TRP A 17 -20.84 2.86 -5.19
N ALA A 18 -19.93 3.84 -5.23
CA ALA A 18 -18.70 3.84 -4.46
C ALA A 18 -18.96 3.95 -2.96
N ALA A 19 -19.92 4.78 -2.54
CA ALA A 19 -20.34 4.88 -1.14
C ALA A 19 -20.97 3.57 -0.64
N LEU A 20 -21.88 2.99 -1.42
CA LEU A 20 -22.48 1.68 -1.13
C LEU A 20 -21.43 0.57 -1.13
N GLY A 21 -20.50 0.58 -2.09
CA GLY A 21 -19.41 -0.38 -2.21
C GLY A 21 -18.41 -0.28 -1.06
N PHE A 22 -18.13 0.92 -0.54
CA PHE A 22 -17.32 1.11 0.67
C PHE A 22 -18.01 0.49 1.90
N LEU A 23 -19.30 0.76 2.09
CA LEU A 23 -20.09 0.19 3.20
C LEU A 23 -20.22 -1.33 3.08
N ALA A 24 -20.41 -1.84 1.86
CA ALA A 24 -20.63 -3.26 1.57
C ALA A 24 -19.36 -4.05 1.19
N LYS A 25 -18.18 -3.40 1.21
CA LYS A 25 -16.87 -3.95 0.78
C LYS A 25 -16.86 -4.58 -0.63
N LYS A 26 -17.61 -4.01 -1.60
CA LYS A 26 -17.66 -4.48 -3.00
C LYS A 26 -16.76 -3.66 -3.93
N ARG A 27 -16.44 -4.22 -5.12
CA ARG A 27 -15.61 -3.56 -6.15
C ARG A 27 -16.35 -2.38 -6.79
N THR A 28 -15.68 -1.24 -6.87
CA THR A 28 -16.14 -0.04 -7.58
C THR A 28 -15.04 0.47 -8.51
N ASP A 29 -15.44 1.01 -9.67
CA ASP A 29 -14.50 1.62 -10.61
C ASP A 29 -14.11 3.01 -10.12
N LYS A 30 -12.83 3.18 -9.79
CA LYS A 30 -12.28 4.42 -9.23
C LYS A 30 -11.96 5.47 -10.30
N SER A 31 -11.85 5.07 -11.57
CA SER A 31 -11.43 5.96 -12.66
C SER A 31 -12.46 7.05 -12.99
N LEU A 32 -13.72 6.82 -12.64
CA LEU A 32 -14.86 7.70 -12.92
C LEU A 32 -15.19 8.63 -11.73
N LEU A 33 -14.38 8.62 -10.67
CA LEU A 33 -14.64 9.36 -9.45
C LEU A 33 -13.90 10.71 -9.46
N PRO A 34 -14.56 11.83 -9.15
CA PRO A 34 -13.91 13.13 -9.05
C PRO A 34 -13.03 13.17 -7.80
N VAL A 35 -11.71 13.15 -8.00
CA VAL A 35 -10.72 13.13 -6.91
C VAL A 35 -10.60 14.52 -6.26
N GLU A 36 -10.09 14.58 -5.03
CA GLU A 36 -9.68 15.81 -4.31
C GLU A 36 -10.79 16.71 -3.74
N THR A 37 -12.06 16.54 -4.15
CA THR A 37 -13.18 17.33 -3.61
C THR A 37 -14.12 16.47 -2.76
N PRO A 38 -14.34 16.84 -1.48
CA PRO A 38 -15.36 16.20 -0.66
C PRO A 38 -16.73 16.33 -1.33
N THR A 39 -17.29 15.20 -1.78
CA THR A 39 -18.57 15.19 -2.48
C THR A 39 -19.68 14.90 -1.50
N LYS A 40 -20.64 15.81 -1.39
CA LYS A 40 -21.84 15.59 -0.57
C LYS A 40 -22.69 14.50 -1.23
N ILE A 41 -23.01 13.46 -0.48
CA ILE A 41 -23.91 12.39 -0.91
C ILE A 41 -25.13 12.32 0.01
N ASP A 42 -26.25 11.95 -0.58
CA ASP A 42 -27.53 11.74 0.08
C ASP A 42 -28.00 10.36 -0.33
N VAL A 43 -27.96 9.43 0.62
CA VAL A 43 -28.21 8.01 0.38
C VAL A 43 -29.43 7.62 1.19
N THR A 44 -30.42 7.01 0.55
CA THR A 44 -31.52 6.36 1.24
C THR A 44 -31.26 4.86 1.19
N ILE A 45 -31.11 4.25 2.36
CA ILE A 45 -30.96 2.82 2.54
C ILE A 45 -32.34 2.26 2.84
N GLU A 46 -32.86 1.47 1.90
CA GLU A 46 -34.13 0.79 2.05
C GLU A 46 -33.91 -0.71 2.08
N GLY A 47 -34.58 -1.38 3.02
CA GLY A 47 -34.46 -2.82 3.19
C GLY A 47 -35.62 -3.40 3.97
N LYS A 48 -35.68 -4.72 4.00
CA LYS A 48 -36.67 -5.45 4.79
C LYS A 48 -35.95 -6.37 5.78
N ILE A 49 -36.16 -6.15 7.07
CA ILE A 49 -35.68 -7.04 8.12
C ILE A 49 -36.89 -7.83 8.63
N GLY A 50 -36.98 -9.10 8.21
CA GLY A 50 -38.17 -9.92 8.45
C GLY A 50 -39.40 -9.36 7.74
N ARG A 51 -40.43 -8.98 8.51
CA ARG A 51 -41.68 -8.37 7.98
C ARG A 51 -41.65 -6.84 7.95
N LYS A 52 -40.68 -6.19 8.60
CA LYS A 52 -40.62 -4.72 8.71
C LYS A 52 -39.78 -4.13 7.59
N GLN A 53 -40.28 -3.05 7.00
CA GLN A 53 -39.52 -2.21 6.07
C GLN A 53 -38.74 -1.18 6.87
N ILE A 54 -37.46 -1.04 6.55
CA ILE A 54 -36.56 -0.05 7.11
C ILE A 54 -36.18 0.89 5.97
N CYS A 55 -36.37 2.18 6.20
CA CYS A 55 -35.94 3.25 5.30
C CYS A 55 -35.17 4.24 6.16
N GLU A 56 -33.87 4.32 5.94
CA GLU A 56 -32.99 5.28 6.61
C GLU A 56 -32.30 6.17 5.59
N ARG A 57 -32.44 7.48 5.77
CA ARG A 57 -31.74 8.47 4.95
C ARG A 57 -30.47 8.93 5.67
N VAL A 58 -29.34 8.81 5.00
CA VAL A 58 -28.02 9.19 5.49
C VAL A 58 -27.44 10.25 4.57
N ILE A 59 -27.13 11.41 5.14
CA ILE A 59 -26.47 12.51 4.44
C ILE A 59 -25.04 12.60 4.96
N GLY A 60 -24.07 12.63 4.05
CA GLY A 60 -22.66 12.75 4.42
C GLY A 60 -21.79 13.19 3.26
N TYR A 61 -20.48 13.03 3.43
CA TYR A 61 -19.45 13.44 2.50
C TYR A 61 -18.55 12.25 2.16
N LEU A 62 -18.39 11.99 0.87
CA LEU A 62 -17.42 11.04 0.35
C LEU A 62 -16.11 11.76 0.08
N ASN A 63 -15.01 11.25 0.63
CA ASN A 63 -13.66 11.73 0.35
C ASN A 63 -12.90 10.67 -0.43
N LEU A 64 -12.30 11.12 -1.53
CA LEU A 64 -11.57 10.29 -2.46
C LEU A 64 -10.11 10.73 -2.42
N GLY A 65 -9.26 9.92 -1.78
CA GLY A 65 -7.82 10.12 -1.79
C GLY A 65 -7.26 9.87 -3.19
N THR A 66 -6.26 10.65 -3.57
CA THR A 66 -5.44 10.38 -4.76
C THR A 66 -4.52 9.20 -4.51
N ASP A 67 -4.22 8.46 -5.59
CA ASP A 67 -3.05 7.62 -5.61
C ASP A 67 -1.81 8.52 -5.49
N GLY A 68 -0.87 8.11 -4.65
CA GLY A 68 0.31 8.90 -4.35
C GLY A 68 1.56 8.05 -4.33
N GLN A 69 2.69 8.73 -4.21
CA GLN A 69 3.96 8.09 -3.90
C GLN A 69 4.36 8.48 -2.48
N ARG A 70 4.83 7.49 -1.72
CA ARG A 70 5.53 7.74 -0.46
C ARG A 70 6.98 7.31 -0.60
N SER A 71 7.89 8.07 0.01
CA SER A 71 9.25 7.61 0.20
C SER A 71 9.23 6.32 1.01
N ALA A 72 9.92 5.31 0.50
CA ALA A 72 10.13 4.02 1.12
C ALA A 72 11.60 3.65 1.00
N THR A 73 12.10 2.84 1.91
CA THR A 73 13.44 2.27 1.80
C THR A 73 13.32 0.84 1.29
N SER A 74 14.04 0.52 0.23
CA SER A 74 14.15 -0.86 -0.26
C SER A 74 15.48 -1.45 0.15
N ALA A 75 15.46 -2.68 0.65
CA ALA A 75 16.67 -3.46 0.90
C ALA A 75 17.09 -4.20 -0.38
N ALA A 76 18.39 -4.46 -0.53
CA ALA A 76 18.86 -5.36 -1.58
C ALA A 76 18.36 -6.79 -1.33
N ASP A 77 18.07 -7.50 -2.42
CA ASP A 77 17.68 -8.90 -2.38
C ASP A 77 18.82 -9.76 -1.79
N PRO A 78 18.61 -10.42 -0.62
CA PRO A 78 19.63 -11.23 0.01
C PRO A 78 20.18 -12.33 -0.91
N VAL A 79 19.35 -12.92 -1.78
CA VAL A 79 19.79 -13.98 -2.69
C VAL A 79 20.79 -13.45 -3.70
N ARG A 80 20.51 -12.28 -4.29
CA ARG A 80 21.45 -11.61 -5.20
C ARG A 80 22.74 -11.19 -4.51
N VAL A 81 22.65 -10.70 -3.27
CA VAL A 81 23.85 -10.34 -2.49
C VAL A 81 24.71 -11.57 -2.24
N THR A 82 24.12 -12.68 -1.79
CA THR A 82 24.86 -13.93 -1.57
C THR A 82 25.44 -14.48 -2.88
N ALA A 83 24.72 -14.39 -4.00
CA ALA A 83 25.22 -14.81 -5.31
C ALA A 83 26.44 -13.97 -5.76
N LEU A 84 26.42 -12.66 -5.54
CA LEU A 84 27.57 -11.77 -5.84
C LEU A 84 28.79 -12.11 -4.98
N LEU A 85 28.59 -12.43 -3.70
CA LEU A 85 29.67 -12.86 -2.81
C LEU A 85 30.25 -14.21 -3.23
N LEU A 86 29.39 -15.19 -3.56
CA LEU A 86 29.83 -16.49 -4.08
C LEU A 86 30.56 -16.36 -5.43
N ALA A 87 30.20 -15.36 -6.24
CA ALA A 87 30.91 -15.10 -7.50
C ALA A 87 32.38 -14.70 -7.28
N GLN A 88 32.73 -14.11 -6.12
CA GLN A 88 34.11 -13.79 -5.75
C GLN A 88 34.92 -15.03 -5.32
N VAL A 89 34.25 -16.14 -5.01
CA VAL A 89 34.91 -17.41 -4.69
C VAL A 89 35.27 -18.13 -5.99
N PRO A 90 36.49 -18.67 -6.15
CA PRO A 90 36.86 -19.49 -7.30
C PRO A 90 35.86 -20.62 -7.53
N THR A 91 35.45 -20.82 -8.78
CA THR A 91 34.36 -21.75 -9.15
C THR A 91 34.54 -23.14 -8.56
N GLU A 92 35.77 -23.66 -8.57
CA GLU A 92 36.14 -24.98 -8.06
C GLU A 92 35.90 -25.14 -6.56
N LYS A 93 35.99 -24.04 -5.80
CA LYS A 93 35.86 -24.05 -4.33
C LYS A 93 34.45 -23.72 -3.83
N ARG A 94 33.54 -23.28 -4.71
CA ARG A 94 32.19 -22.84 -4.30
C ARG A 94 31.41 -23.96 -3.64
N ALA A 95 31.44 -25.16 -4.21
CA ALA A 95 30.73 -26.32 -3.67
C ALA A 95 31.23 -26.71 -2.27
N GLU A 96 32.56 -26.68 -2.08
CA GLU A 96 33.19 -26.97 -0.79
C GLU A 96 32.79 -25.95 0.29
N VAL A 97 32.84 -24.65 -0.04
CA VAL A 97 32.45 -23.57 0.90
C VAL A 97 30.98 -23.70 1.30
N ILE A 98 30.09 -23.96 0.34
CA ILE A 98 28.65 -24.12 0.63
C ILE A 98 28.42 -25.35 1.52
N ALA A 99 29.04 -26.49 1.18
CA ALA A 99 28.93 -27.72 1.96
C ALA A 99 29.44 -27.53 3.39
N GLY A 100 30.57 -26.83 3.57
CA GLY A 100 31.14 -26.54 4.89
C GLY A 100 30.19 -25.72 5.78
N ILE A 101 29.55 -24.68 5.23
CA ILE A 101 28.58 -23.86 5.98
C ILE A 101 27.35 -24.70 6.38
N ILE A 102 26.85 -25.54 5.48
CA ILE A 102 25.69 -26.41 5.75
C ILE A 102 26.02 -27.41 6.86
N ALA A 103 27.17 -28.09 6.78
CA ALA A 103 27.59 -29.08 7.76
C ALA A 103 27.74 -28.49 9.18
N VAL A 104 28.28 -27.27 9.30
CA VAL A 104 28.38 -26.59 10.60
C VAL A 104 27.00 -26.21 11.13
N LYS A 105 26.09 -25.75 10.27
CA LYS A 105 24.72 -25.40 10.66
C LYS A 105 23.92 -26.62 11.11
N GLU A 106 24.05 -27.74 10.41
CA GLU A 106 23.36 -28.98 10.77
C GLU A 106 23.87 -29.55 12.10
N SER A 107 25.16 -29.42 12.39
CA SER A 107 25.77 -29.93 13.63
C SER A 107 25.53 -29.05 14.85
N THR A 108 25.46 -27.72 14.69
CA THR A 108 25.37 -26.77 15.82
C THR A 108 24.03 -26.02 15.90
N SER A 109 23.15 -26.18 14.90
CA SER A 109 21.95 -25.36 14.69
C SER A 109 22.23 -23.85 14.57
N GLN A 110 23.50 -23.46 14.44
CA GLN A 110 23.96 -22.08 14.34
C GLN A 110 24.89 -21.93 13.13
N LEU A 111 24.99 -20.70 12.60
CA LEU A 111 26.00 -20.42 11.58
C LEU A 111 27.40 -20.43 12.20
N PRO A 112 28.46 -20.70 11.41
CA PRO A 112 29.83 -20.60 11.88
C PRO A 112 30.09 -19.24 12.54
N SER A 113 30.78 -19.24 13.68
CA SER A 113 31.18 -17.99 14.34
C SER A 113 32.12 -17.19 13.44
N VAL A 114 31.87 -15.89 13.33
CA VAL A 114 32.67 -14.95 12.55
C VAL A 114 33.09 -13.82 13.48
N HIS A 115 34.31 -13.32 13.30
CA HIS A 115 34.82 -12.19 14.09
C HIS A 115 33.89 -10.98 13.97
N GLU A 116 33.66 -10.29 15.10
CA GLU A 116 32.66 -9.22 15.21
C GLU A 116 32.88 -8.07 14.21
N THR A 117 34.15 -7.76 13.92
CA THR A 117 34.50 -6.75 12.90
C THR A 117 33.95 -7.06 11.51
N TYR A 118 33.87 -8.33 11.11
CA TYR A 118 33.29 -8.72 9.83
C TYR A 118 31.77 -8.59 9.83
N ILE A 119 31.13 -8.82 10.99
CA ILE A 119 29.70 -8.61 11.17
C ILE A 119 29.37 -7.12 11.01
N GLU A 120 30.16 -6.24 11.65
CA GLU A 120 30.00 -4.79 11.52
C GLU A 120 30.19 -4.30 10.09
N GLN A 121 31.22 -4.79 9.40
CA GLN A 121 31.46 -4.45 8.00
C GLN A 121 30.32 -4.92 7.09
N ALA A 122 29.80 -6.14 7.31
CA ALA A 122 28.67 -6.66 6.57
C ALA A 122 27.39 -5.85 6.82
N ASP A 123 27.12 -5.43 8.06
CA ASP A 123 25.99 -4.58 8.40
C ASP A 123 26.09 -3.20 7.72
N GLN A 124 27.26 -2.56 7.75
CA GLN A 124 27.49 -1.30 7.04
C GLN A 124 27.30 -1.45 5.53
N PHE A 125 27.81 -2.55 4.96
CA PHE A 125 27.63 -2.87 3.55
C PHE A 125 26.14 -3.02 3.18
N LEU A 126 25.38 -3.81 3.94
CA LEU A 126 23.93 -3.99 3.72
C LEU A 126 23.15 -2.70 3.90
N LYS A 127 23.54 -1.84 4.86
CA LYS A 127 22.95 -0.50 5.03
C LYS A 127 23.19 0.38 3.81
N ARG A 128 24.40 0.35 3.21
CA ARG A 128 24.72 1.10 1.98
C ARG A 128 23.97 0.60 0.75
N LEU A 129 23.63 -0.69 0.72
CA LEU A 129 22.81 -1.26 -0.35
C LEU A 129 21.32 -0.87 -0.25
N ARG A 130 20.89 -0.26 0.86
CA ARG A 130 19.52 0.27 0.95
C ARG A 130 19.38 1.48 0.05
N SER A 131 18.34 1.49 -0.76
CA SER A 131 18.01 2.59 -1.66
C SER A 131 16.72 3.28 -1.26
N SER A 132 16.64 4.59 -1.48
CA SER A 132 15.36 5.29 -1.45
C SER A 132 14.57 4.88 -2.69
N THR A 133 13.37 4.36 -2.47
CA THR A 133 12.42 3.98 -3.51
C THR A 133 11.11 4.70 -3.27
N MET A 134 10.34 4.91 -4.32
CA MET A 134 8.98 5.42 -4.19
C MET A 134 8.02 4.25 -4.20
N ALA A 135 7.30 4.05 -3.09
CA ALA A 135 6.23 3.07 -3.03
C ALA A 135 4.91 3.74 -3.43
N THR A 136 4.16 3.12 -4.34
CA THR A 136 2.82 3.56 -4.69
C THR A 136 1.85 3.29 -3.55
N VAL A 137 1.15 4.32 -3.09
CA VAL A 137 0.05 4.22 -2.12
C VAL A 137 -1.24 4.45 -2.87
N LYS A 138 -2.20 3.53 -2.72
CA LYS A 138 -3.53 3.70 -3.30
C LYS A 138 -4.36 4.69 -2.49
N GLY A 139 -5.01 5.60 -3.18
CA GLY A 139 -6.03 6.48 -2.64
C GLY A 139 -7.19 5.67 -2.04
N SER A 140 -7.61 6.04 -0.85
CA SER A 140 -8.73 5.43 -0.16
C SER A 140 -10.02 6.22 -0.38
N VAL A 141 -11.13 5.50 -0.39
CA VAL A 141 -12.48 6.09 -0.32
C VAL A 141 -12.86 6.10 1.14
N THR A 142 -13.31 7.24 1.68
CA THR A 142 -13.80 7.34 3.06
C THR A 142 -15.11 8.09 3.10
N PHE A 143 -16.02 7.65 3.99
CA PHE A 143 -17.30 8.30 4.24
C PHE A 143 -17.27 9.00 5.59
N ALA A 144 -17.62 10.30 5.62
CA ALA A 144 -17.72 11.09 6.83
C ALA A 144 -19.10 11.76 6.93
N LEU A 145 -19.75 11.71 8.09
CA LEU A 145 -21.05 12.36 8.31
C LEU A 145 -20.93 13.90 8.23
N ASN A 146 -19.78 14.44 8.65
CA ASN A 146 -19.50 15.87 8.62
C ASN A 146 -18.52 16.20 7.49
N LYS A 147 -18.62 17.41 6.93
CA LYS A 147 -17.67 17.90 5.92
C LYS A 147 -16.28 17.92 6.55
N PRO A 148 -15.30 17.16 6.02
CA PRO A 148 -13.96 17.19 6.59
C PRO A 148 -13.35 18.57 6.40
N LYS A 149 -12.62 19.03 7.43
CA LYS A 149 -11.80 20.24 7.32
C LYS A 149 -10.73 19.99 6.25
N PRO A 150 -10.44 20.98 5.39
CA PRO A 150 -9.35 20.86 4.44
C PRO A 150 -8.06 20.54 5.20
N LYS A 151 -7.36 19.49 4.77
CA LYS A 151 -6.05 19.15 5.32
C LYS A 151 -5.12 20.32 4.98
N PRO A 152 -4.37 20.89 5.94
CA PRO A 152 -3.42 21.93 5.61
C PRO A 152 -2.45 21.40 4.56
N ALA A 153 -2.26 22.16 3.48
CA ALA A 153 -1.30 21.82 2.44
C ALA A 153 0.05 21.56 3.12
N ALA A 154 0.68 20.42 2.80
CA ALA A 154 2.03 20.16 3.25
C ALA A 154 2.90 21.31 2.72
N LYS A 155 3.51 22.07 3.63
CA LYS A 155 4.44 23.14 3.27
C LYS A 155 5.50 22.51 2.36
N ALA A 156 5.56 22.97 1.11
CA ALA A 156 6.69 22.68 0.24
C ALA A 156 7.93 23.29 0.92
N SER A 157 8.76 22.43 1.49
CA SER A 157 10.09 22.81 1.97
C SER A 157 10.91 23.22 0.74
N LYS A 158 11.25 24.51 0.68
CA LYS A 158 12.27 25.07 -0.21
C LYS A 158 13.65 24.60 0.22
#